data_AF-A0A1F9FVH5-F1
#
_entry.id   AF-A0A1F9FVH5-F1
#
_cell.length_a   1.000
_cell.length_b   1.000
_cell.length_c   1.000
_cell.angle_alpha   90.00
_cell.angle_beta   90.00
_cell.angle_gamma   90.00
#
_symmetry.space_group_name_H-M   'P 1'
#
loop_
_entity.id
_entity.type
_entity.pdbx_description
1 polymer ?
#
loop_
_entity_poly.entity_id
_entity_poly.type
_entity_poly.pdbx_seq_one_letter_code
_entity_poly.pdbx_strand_id
1 'polypeptide(L)' 'MSEHELDMERKILRILKTRFRGEGGEEFQKRAHRLAESLLEMGLLQEAKKAFERLLKINPSDKAARSALTEIREFLN' A
#
# COMPACT_ATOMS: atom_id res chain seq x y z
N MET A 1 10.67 19.37 1.64
CA MET A 1 9.26 19.05 1.88
C MET A 1 8.64 20.22 2.60
N SER A 2 7.75 20.95 1.93
CA SER A 2 7.16 22.19 2.42
C SER A 2 5.92 21.93 3.28
N GLU A 3 5.55 22.88 4.13
CA GLU A 3 4.38 22.80 5.01
C GLU A 3 3.06 22.64 4.22
N HIS A 4 3.02 23.19 3.00
CA HIS A 4 1.91 23.05 2.07
C HIS A 4 1.78 21.63 1.49
N GLU A 5 2.91 20.97 1.19
CA GLU A 5 2.91 19.57 0.72
C GLU A 5 2.39 18.63 1.83
N LEU A 6 2.81 18.86 3.08
CA LEU A 6 2.37 18.08 4.23
C LEU A 6 0.87 18.25 4.53
N ASP A 7 0.32 19.46 4.38
CA ASP A 7 -1.12 19.69 4.57
C ASP A 7 -1.97 19.01 3.49
N MET A 8 -1.49 19.03 2.24
CA MET A 8 -2.13 18.36 1.13
C MET A 8 -2.12 16.83 1.31
N GLU A 9 -1.01 16.27 1.76
CA GLU A 9 -0.88 14.84 2.07
C GLU A 9 -1.83 14.41 3.20
N ARG A 10 -1.97 15.22 4.26
CA ARG A 10 -2.94 14.97 5.35
C ARG A 10 -4.38 15.01 4.87
N LYS A 11 -4.74 15.95 3.98
CA LYS A 11 -6.07 16.05 3.39
C LYS A 11 -6.39 14.83 2.51
N ILE A 12 -5.44 14.40 1.68
CA ILE A 12 -5.56 13.19 0.85
C ILE A 12 -5.75 11.96 1.75
N LEU A 13 -4.91 11.79 2.78
CA LEU A 13 -5.03 10.70 3.74
C LEU A 13 -6.38 10.69 4.45
N ARG A 14 -6.93 11.86 4.81
CA ARG A 14 -8.25 11.98 5.41
C ARG A 14 -9.36 11.53 4.45
N ILE A 15 -9.33 11.99 3.19
CA ILE A 15 -10.31 11.61 2.16
C ILE A 15 -10.24 10.11 1.88
N LEU A 16 -9.03 9.56 1.75
CA LEU A 16 -8.82 8.13 1.55
C LEU A 16 -9.36 7.35 2.77
N LYS A 17 -9.00 7.72 3.99
CA LYS A 17 -9.51 7.08 5.21
C LYS A 17 -11.04 7.18 5.36
N THR A 18 -11.64 8.29 4.94
CA THR A 18 -13.11 8.45 4.96
C THR A 18 -13.77 7.60 3.88
N ARG A 19 -13.21 7.54 2.66
CA ARG A 19 -13.71 6.68 1.58
C ARG A 19 -13.53 5.18 1.87
N PHE A 20 -12.50 4.83 2.62
CA PHE A 20 -12.22 3.47 3.06
C PHE A 20 -12.71 3.20 4.50
N ARG A 21 -13.57 4.04 5.09
CA ARG A 21 -14.19 3.75 6.40
C ARG A 21 -15.49 2.98 6.20
N GLY A 22 -15.49 1.70 6.56
CA GLY A 22 -16.63 0.78 6.47
C GLY A 22 -16.22 -0.58 5.88
N GLU A 23 -17.20 -1.49 5.70
CA GLU A 23 -16.98 -2.85 5.16
C GLU A 23 -16.21 -2.85 3.82
N GLY A 24 -16.41 -1.83 2.99
CA GLY A 24 -15.73 -1.71 1.69
C GLY A 24 -14.24 -1.37 1.76
N GLY A 25 -13.75 -0.73 2.83
CA GLY A 25 -12.35 -0.34 2.95
C GLY A 25 -11.46 -1.46 3.47
N GLU A 26 -11.93 -2.22 4.46
CA GLU A 26 -11.27 -3.44 4.91
C GLU A 26 -11.26 -4.50 3.82
N GLU A 27 -12.38 -4.67 3.10
CA GLU A 27 -12.44 -5.58 1.96
C GLU A 27 -11.56 -5.12 0.79
N PHE A 28 -11.47 -3.81 0.54
CA PHE A 28 -10.52 -3.27 -0.43
C PHE A 28 -9.08 -3.58 -0.04
N GLN A 29 -8.71 -3.36 1.24
CA GLN A 29 -7.36 -3.61 1.73
C GLN A 29 -7.01 -5.10 1.67
N LYS A 30 -7.94 -6.00 2.03
CA LYS A 30 -7.77 -7.46 1.87
C LYS A 30 -7.61 -7.87 0.42
N ARG A 31 -8.46 -7.36 -0.49
CA ARG A 31 -8.36 -7.66 -1.93
C ARG A 31 -7.06 -7.17 -2.52
N ALA A 32 -6.62 -5.97 -2.12
CA ALA A 32 -5.35 -5.40 -2.56
C ALA A 32 -4.14 -6.20 -2.02
N HIS A 33 -4.22 -6.72 -0.78
CA HIS A 33 -3.22 -7.64 -0.24
C HIS A 33 -3.15 -8.94 -1.04
N ARG A 34 -4.28 -9.62 -1.25
CA ARG A 34 -4.31 -10.88 -2.04
C ARG A 34 -3.77 -10.70 -3.45
N LEU A 35 -4.08 -9.58 -4.09
CA LEU A 35 -3.53 -9.26 -5.41
C LEU A 35 -2.01 -9.09 -5.35
N ALA A 36 -1.50 -8.35 -4.36
CA ALA A 36 -0.07 -8.12 -4.20
C ALA A 36 0.71 -9.42 -3.90
N GLU A 37 0.16 -10.29 -3.06
CA GLU A 37 0.69 -11.63 -2.78
C GLU A 37 0.71 -12.51 -4.04
N SER A 38 -0.39 -12.54 -4.79
CA SER A 38 -0.47 -13.32 -6.03
C SER A 38 0.54 -12.86 -7.09
N LEU A 39 0.75 -11.54 -7.21
CA LEU A 39 1.80 -10.99 -8.09
C LEU A 39 3.20 -11.43 -7.65
N LEU A 40 3.44 -11.54 -6.35
CA LEU A 40 4.72 -11.97 -5.78
C LEU A 40 4.95 -13.46 -6.05
N GLU A 41 3.93 -14.30 -5.87
CA GLU A 41 3.95 -15.73 -6.21
C GLU A 41 4.17 -15.98 -7.70
N MET A 42 3.63 -15.11 -8.57
CA MET A 42 3.85 -15.17 -10.02
C MET A 42 5.23 -14.66 -10.45
N GLY A 43 6.07 -14.19 -9.53
CA GLY A 43 7.39 -13.62 -9.84
C GLY A 43 7.33 -12.23 -10.50
N LEU A 44 6.15 -11.59 -10.52
CA LEU A 44 5.93 -10.25 -11.06
C LEU A 44 6.36 -9.20 -10.01
N LEU A 45 7.65 -9.20 -9.69
CA LEU A 45 8.23 -8.45 -8.57
C LEU A 45 8.03 -6.93 -8.70
N GLN A 46 8.05 -6.37 -9.92
CA GLN A 46 7.86 -4.93 -10.14
C GLN A 46 6.40 -4.50 -9.89
N GLU A 47 5.44 -5.32 -10.31
CA GLU A 47 4.01 -5.12 -10.10
C GLU A 47 3.65 -5.31 -8.63
N ALA A 48 4.19 -6.36 -7.99
CA ALA A 48 4.02 -6.61 -6.56
C ALA A 48 4.54 -5.43 -5.74
N LYS A 49 5.73 -4.91 -6.06
CA LYS A 49 6.30 -3.71 -5.44
C LYS A 49 5.34 -2.51 -5.52
N LYS A 50 4.84 -2.20 -6.72
CA LYS A 50 3.89 -1.08 -6.90
C LYS A 50 2.60 -1.28 -6.11
N ALA A 51 2.12 -2.51 -5.98
CA ALA A 51 0.92 -2.83 -5.22
C ALA A 51 1.13 -2.60 -3.71
N PHE A 52 2.23 -3.10 -3.15
CA PHE A 52 2.54 -2.89 -1.73
C PHE A 52 2.87 -1.43 -1.39
N GLU A 53 3.51 -0.68 -2.29
CA GLU A 53 3.70 0.77 -2.11
C GLU A 53 2.38 1.53 -2.03
N ARG A 54 1.37 1.13 -2.81
CA ARG A 54 0.03 1.72 -2.74
C ARG A 54 -0.68 1.36 -1.43
N LEU A 55 -0.54 0.13 -0.94
CA LEU A 55 -1.06 -0.28 0.36
C LEU A 55 -0.49 0.57 1.49
N LEU A 56 0.82 0.83 1.48
CA LEU A 56 1.47 1.68 2.48
C LEU A 56 1.07 3.16 2.39
N LYS A 57 0.71 3.67 1.21
CA LYS A 57 0.15 5.04 1.09
C LYS A 57 -1.20 5.17 1.79
N ILE A 58 -1.98 4.09 1.84
CA ILE A 58 -3.31 4.07 2.46
C ILE A 58 -3.19 3.78 3.95
N ASN A 59 -2.39 2.77 4.31
CA ASN A 59 -2.07 2.40 5.67
C ASN A 59 -0.54 2.34 5.87
N PRO A 60 0.09 3.46 6.27
CA PRO A 60 1.53 3.50 6.52
C PRO A 60 2.00 2.55 7.63
N SER A 61 1.08 2.05 8.45
CA SER A 61 1.32 1.13 9.56
C SER A 61 1.20 -0.34 9.16
N ASP A 62 0.93 -0.64 7.89
CA ASP A 62 0.77 -2.02 7.39
C ASP A 62 2.10 -2.77 7.43
N LYS A 63 2.30 -3.56 8.49
CA LYS A 63 3.53 -4.32 8.71
C LYS A 63 3.76 -5.36 7.62
N ALA A 64 2.70 -6.03 7.15
CA ALA A 64 2.80 -7.05 6.11
C ALA A 64 3.28 -6.45 4.79
N ALA A 65 2.68 -5.33 4.36
CA ALA A 65 3.11 -4.64 3.15
C ALA A 65 4.54 -4.11 3.24
N ARG A 66 4.98 -3.70 4.44
CA ARG A 66 6.36 -3.24 4.66
C ARG A 66 7.37 -4.39 4.60
N SER A 67 7.07 -5.54 5.21
CA SER A 67 7.93 -6.73 5.12
C SER A 67 8.05 -7.23 3.68
N ALA A 68 6.93 -7.36 2.97
CA ALA A 68 6.92 -7.81 1.58
C ALA A 68 7.75 -6.90 0.65
N LEU A 69 7.72 -5.58 0.86
CA LEU A 69 8.56 -4.66 0.10
C LEU A 69 10.06 -4.83 0.38
N THR A 70 10.44 -5.17 1.60
CA THR A 70 11.85 -5.46 1.92
C THR A 70 12.29 -6.69 1.15
N GLU A 71 11.53 -7.78 1.20
CA GLU A 71 11.84 -9.02 0.46
C GLU A 71 11.92 -8.76 -1.05
N ILE A 72 10.93 -8.08 -1.65
CA ILE A 72 10.96 -7.75 -3.08
C ILE A 72 12.20 -6.93 -3.44
N ARG A 73 12.62 -5.99 -2.58
CA ARG A 73 13.81 -5.16 -2.82
C ARG A 73 15.08 -5.98 -2.75
N GLU A 74 15.16 -6.96 -1.86
CA GLU A 74 16.28 -7.89 -1.78
C GLU A 74 16.37 -8.77 -3.03
N PHE A 75 15.23 -9.24 -3.56
CA PHE A 75 15.19 -10.03 -4.79
C PHE A 75 15.48 -9.23 -6.07
N LEU A 76 15.21 -7.92 -6.08
CA LEU A 76 15.45 -7.04 -7.22
C LEU A 76 16.86 -6.39 -7.23
N ASN A 77 17.65 -6.61 -6.18
CA ASN A 77 19.04 -6.15 -6.04
C ASN A 77 20.01 -7.13 -6.72
#